data_AF-A0AAD7BNA6-F1
#
_entry.id   AF-A0AAD7BNA6-F1
#
_cell.length_a   1.000
_cell.length_b   1.000
_cell.length_c   1.000
_cell.angle_alpha   90.00
_cell.angle_beta   90.00
_cell.angle_gamma   90.00
#
_symmetry.space_group_name_H-M   'P 1'
#
loop_
_entity.id
_entity.type
_entity.pdbx_description
1 polymer ?
#
loop_
_entity_poly.entity_id
_entity_poly.type
_entity_poly.pdbx_seq_one_letter_code
_entity_poly.pdbx_strand_id
1 'polypeptide(L)'
;MFFNNLFVFAAISASAVWNVHAHGTITGVSGANGVQGTGFGILASTPRDGSTPNPFEQDTSVIRNQDIASGKTGVCGKTKAGGNNDVASQLAAASAAGLPSAAADGSVTMTLHQVNQDGAGPYTCDVSGDGGNTFQAATVTQQVPGKFGLSLAKATNFTLVAQMPAGMACTAGPTGDACIMRCRNPALAGPFGSCVAVSNGSGGNTTAAAATDASTDTVAAAAAATETGAAAAAAETPAAAAPAAAAAPAAGAGAGAAGGPLADVAQKLKGLKGLKAKRHIVSRIAGKRSGHWLDNQ
;
A
#
# COMPACT_ATOMS: atom_id res chain seq x y z
N MET A 1 24.15 5.74 -62.95
CA MET A 1 24.69 5.42 -61.62
C MET A 1 24.25 6.53 -60.68
N PHE A 2 23.35 6.25 -59.73
CA PHE A 2 22.96 7.21 -58.68
C PHE A 2 23.12 6.51 -57.33
N PHE A 3 23.76 7.19 -56.38
CA PHE A 3 24.20 6.58 -55.12
C PHE A 3 23.04 6.47 -54.13
N ASN A 4 22.97 5.30 -53.49
CA ASN A 4 21.96 4.97 -52.48
C ASN A 4 22.40 5.52 -51.11
N ASN A 5 21.99 6.73 -50.76
CA ASN A 5 22.29 7.30 -49.44
C ASN A 5 21.38 6.71 -48.35
N LEU A 6 21.93 5.67 -47.75
CA LEU A 6 21.56 4.99 -46.51
C LEU A 6 20.94 5.92 -45.44
N PHE A 7 19.61 5.92 -45.32
CA PHE A 7 18.90 6.52 -44.18
C PHE A 7 19.04 5.64 -42.94
N VAL A 8 20.14 5.82 -42.18
CA VAL A 8 20.26 5.30 -40.82
C VAL A 8 19.52 6.22 -39.85
N PHE A 9 18.21 6.04 -39.72
CA PHE A 9 17.48 6.61 -38.58
C PHE A 9 17.81 5.81 -37.31
N ALA A 10 18.83 6.26 -36.59
CA ALA A 10 19.16 5.73 -35.27
C ALA A 10 18.01 6.03 -34.29
N ALA A 11 17.25 4.99 -33.92
CA ALA A 11 16.22 5.08 -32.90
C ALA A 11 16.86 5.26 -31.51
N ILE A 12 17.20 6.51 -31.16
CA ILE A 12 17.61 6.88 -29.80
C ILE A 12 16.39 6.75 -28.90
N SER A 13 16.26 5.56 -28.31
CA SER A 13 15.25 5.24 -27.30
C SER A 13 15.60 6.00 -26.02
N ALA A 14 15.21 7.27 -25.94
CA ALA A 14 15.39 8.10 -24.77
C ALA A 14 14.58 7.50 -23.61
N SER A 15 15.25 6.71 -22.76
CA SER A 15 14.70 6.21 -21.51
C SER A 15 14.53 7.38 -20.54
N ALA A 16 13.44 8.11 -20.70
CA ALA A 16 12.98 9.08 -19.71
C ALA A 16 12.72 8.31 -18.41
N VAL A 17 13.67 8.35 -17.49
CA VAL A 17 13.46 7.97 -16.10
C VAL A 17 12.54 9.03 -15.49
N TRP A 18 11.24 8.78 -15.60
CA TRP A 18 10.21 9.57 -14.97
C TRP A 18 10.45 9.53 -13.47
N ASN A 19 11.09 10.59 -12.95
CA ASN A 19 11.17 10.84 -11.52
C ASN A 19 9.81 11.38 -11.05
N VAL A 20 8.74 10.60 -11.23
CA VAL A 20 7.44 10.88 -10.63
C VAL A 20 7.64 10.71 -9.13
N HIS A 21 7.81 11.84 -8.48
CA HIS A 21 7.76 11.98 -7.05
C HIS A 21 6.46 12.71 -6.77
N ALA A 22 5.46 11.96 -6.31
CA ALA A 22 4.51 12.50 -5.38
C ALA A 22 4.21 11.44 -4.30
N HIS A 23 3.58 11.86 -3.19
CA HIS A 23 3.74 11.14 -1.92
C HIS A 23 2.60 11.42 -0.93
N GLY A 24 2.15 10.36 -0.24
CA GLY A 24 1.23 10.44 0.89
C GLY A 24 1.63 9.49 2.02
N THR A 25 1.68 9.96 3.27
CA THR A 25 2.21 9.21 4.43
C THR A 25 1.37 9.44 5.68
N ILE A 26 1.24 8.44 6.56
CA ILE A 26 0.47 8.54 7.81
C ILE A 26 1.35 9.19 8.88
N THR A 27 1.03 10.44 9.21
CA THR A 27 1.78 11.25 10.18
C THR A 27 1.27 11.11 11.60
N GLY A 28 0.02 10.66 11.77
CA GLY A 28 -0.60 10.48 13.08
C GLY A 28 -1.59 9.33 13.10
N VAL A 29 -1.72 8.68 14.25
CA VAL A 29 -2.75 7.70 14.59
C VAL A 29 -3.37 8.15 15.90
N SER A 30 -4.70 8.27 15.93
CA SER A 30 -5.43 8.68 17.13
C SER A 30 -6.06 7.44 17.77
N GLY A 31 -5.51 7.03 18.91
CA GLY A 31 -6.02 5.87 19.65
C GLY A 31 -7.25 6.22 20.48
N ALA A 32 -8.20 5.28 20.57
CA ALA A 32 -9.38 5.47 21.43
C ALA A 32 -9.02 5.49 22.93
N ASN A 33 -7.87 4.92 23.30
CA ASN A 33 -7.22 5.04 24.60
C ASN A 33 -6.52 6.39 24.84
N GLY A 34 -6.62 7.36 23.93
CA GLY A 34 -5.96 8.67 24.01
C GLY A 34 -4.45 8.65 23.70
N VAL A 35 -3.90 7.49 23.31
CA VAL A 35 -2.50 7.35 22.91
C VAL A 35 -2.36 7.73 21.43
N GLN A 36 -1.40 8.60 21.13
CA GLN A 36 -1.08 9.00 19.77
C GLN A 36 0.13 8.21 19.24
N GLY A 37 0.07 7.80 17.98
CA GLY A 37 1.17 7.12 17.28
C GLY A 37 1.46 7.75 15.92
N THR A 38 2.45 7.21 15.20
CA THR A 38 2.86 7.68 13.87
C THR A 38 3.04 6.50 12.91
N GLY A 39 3.09 6.78 11.61
CA GLY A 39 3.52 5.80 10.61
C GLY A 39 4.96 5.34 10.82
N PHE A 40 5.26 4.13 10.36
CA PHE A 40 6.62 3.62 10.23
C PHE A 40 7.37 4.41 9.14
N GLY A 41 8.64 4.71 9.42
CA GLY A 41 9.54 5.48 8.57
C GLY A 41 9.51 6.98 8.83
N ILE A 42 8.48 7.50 9.53
CA ILE A 42 8.28 8.93 9.83
C ILE A 42 9.48 9.50 10.61
N LEU A 43 10.04 10.59 10.08
CA LEU A 43 11.11 11.36 10.71
C LEU A 43 10.54 12.71 11.18
N ALA A 44 10.77 13.04 12.44
CA ALA A 44 10.38 14.34 13.02
C ALA A 44 11.12 15.52 12.37
N SER A 45 12.28 15.27 11.76
CA SER A 45 13.08 16.28 11.05
C SER A 45 12.59 16.58 9.63
N THR A 46 11.60 15.83 9.09
CA THR A 46 11.05 16.09 7.76
C THR A 46 9.97 17.18 7.85
N PRO A 47 10.20 18.36 7.25
CA PRO A 47 9.15 19.38 7.15
C PRO A 47 8.02 18.91 6.23
N ARG A 48 6.81 19.41 6.44
CA ARG A 48 5.55 18.94 5.78
C ARG A 48 4.63 20.09 5.37
N ASP A 49 5.23 21.25 5.14
CA ASP A 49 4.62 22.53 4.77
C ASP A 49 4.85 22.88 3.28
N GLY A 50 5.49 21.99 2.52
CA GLY A 50 5.74 22.13 1.08
C GLY A 50 5.45 20.86 0.30
N SER A 51 5.60 20.94 -1.02
CA SER A 51 5.12 19.93 -1.98
C SER A 51 6.19 19.43 -2.98
N THR A 52 7.47 19.59 -2.62
CA THR A 52 8.63 19.20 -3.45
C THR A 52 9.41 18.03 -2.84
N PRO A 53 10.10 17.21 -3.65
CA PRO A 53 10.74 15.98 -3.17
C PRO A 53 11.70 16.16 -2.01
N ASN A 54 12.59 17.12 -2.14
CA ASN A 54 13.45 17.54 -1.06
C ASN A 54 12.94 18.92 -0.59
N PRO A 55 12.82 19.18 0.72
CA PRO A 55 12.93 18.25 1.85
C PRO A 55 11.64 17.47 2.21
N PHE A 56 10.50 17.70 1.56
CA PHE A 56 9.19 17.37 2.16
C PHE A 56 8.73 15.90 2.06
N GLU A 57 9.39 15.07 1.25
CA GLU A 57 8.93 13.69 0.95
C GLU A 57 9.83 12.59 1.52
N GLN A 58 10.88 12.95 2.27
CA GLN A 58 12.00 12.04 2.59
C GLN A 58 11.59 10.78 3.38
N ASP A 59 10.50 10.84 4.12
CA ASP A 59 9.98 9.76 4.96
C ASP A 59 8.63 9.20 4.52
N THR A 60 8.19 9.49 3.30
CA THR A 60 7.06 8.75 2.73
C THR A 60 7.51 7.35 2.33
N SER A 61 6.72 6.34 2.71
CA SER A 61 7.04 4.94 2.41
C SER A 61 6.49 4.52 1.07
N VAL A 62 7.34 3.86 0.26
CA VAL A 62 6.98 3.18 -0.98
C VAL A 62 6.77 1.70 -0.69
N ILE A 63 5.53 1.21 -0.84
CA ILE A 63 5.11 -0.14 -0.40
C ILE A 63 4.64 -0.97 -1.61
N ARG A 64 5.59 -1.35 -2.47
CA ARG A 64 5.32 -2.13 -3.70
C ARG A 64 5.34 -3.64 -3.44
N ASN A 65 4.30 -4.36 -3.88
CA ASN A 65 4.25 -5.83 -3.80
C ASN A 65 5.43 -6.50 -4.51
N GLN A 66 5.94 -5.93 -5.61
CA GLN A 66 7.11 -6.46 -6.34
C GLN A 66 8.41 -6.35 -5.52
N ASP A 67 8.58 -5.26 -4.76
CA ASP A 67 9.78 -5.06 -3.93
C ASP A 67 9.72 -5.93 -2.66
N ILE A 68 8.52 -6.16 -2.11
CA ILE A 68 8.28 -7.13 -1.03
C ILE A 68 8.55 -8.56 -1.51
N ALA A 69 7.95 -8.99 -2.63
CA ALA A 69 8.09 -10.35 -3.16
C ALA A 69 9.52 -10.69 -3.62
N SER A 70 10.30 -9.68 -4.01
CA SER A 70 11.73 -9.85 -4.35
C SER A 70 12.68 -9.65 -3.17
N GLY A 71 12.17 -9.42 -1.95
CA GLY A 71 12.98 -9.24 -0.74
C GLY A 71 13.81 -7.94 -0.69
N LYS A 72 13.54 -6.98 -1.59
CA LYS A 72 14.21 -5.66 -1.59
C LYS A 72 13.74 -4.77 -0.45
N THR A 73 12.55 -5.03 0.08
CA THR A 73 11.98 -4.34 1.25
C THR A 73 11.18 -5.32 2.09
N GLY A 74 11.02 -5.01 3.38
CA GLY A 74 10.01 -5.64 4.24
C GLY A 74 8.59 -5.25 3.82
N VAL A 75 7.60 -5.86 4.49
CA VAL A 75 6.17 -5.69 4.20
C VAL A 75 5.64 -4.26 4.36
N CYS A 76 6.40 -3.39 5.05
CA CYS A 76 6.12 -1.98 5.26
C CYS A 76 6.89 -1.04 4.31
N GLY A 77 7.55 -1.60 3.28
CA GLY A 77 8.25 -0.83 2.26
C GLY A 77 9.51 -0.12 2.76
N LYS A 78 9.86 0.99 2.11
CA LYS A 78 11.02 1.81 2.44
C LYS A 78 10.76 3.30 2.23
N THR A 79 11.47 4.14 2.97
CA THR A 79 11.52 5.59 2.74
C THR A 79 12.82 6.00 2.04
N LYS A 80 12.89 7.25 1.58
CA LYS A 80 14.06 7.79 0.87
C LYS A 80 15.25 8.06 1.81
N ALA A 81 14.99 8.62 2.99
CA ALA A 81 16.02 8.93 3.99
C ALA A 81 16.25 7.81 5.03
N GLY A 82 15.19 7.11 5.45
CA GLY A 82 15.29 6.03 6.44
C GLY A 82 15.64 4.66 5.86
N GLY A 83 15.55 4.48 4.54
CA GLY A 83 15.75 3.19 3.91
C GLY A 83 14.62 2.20 4.23
N ASN A 84 14.94 0.91 4.35
CA ASN A 84 13.93 -0.12 4.60
C ASN A 84 13.27 0.06 5.97
N ASN A 85 11.93 0.00 6.01
CA ASN A 85 11.20 0.02 7.27
C ASN A 85 11.40 -1.32 8.02
N ASP A 86 12.32 -1.33 8.98
CA ASP A 86 12.49 -2.46 9.89
C ASP A 86 11.25 -2.58 10.79
N VAL A 87 10.47 -3.64 10.55
CA VAL A 87 9.20 -3.88 11.24
C VAL A 87 9.43 -4.22 12.71
N ALA A 88 10.43 -5.04 13.04
CA ALA A 88 10.66 -5.48 14.40
C ALA A 88 11.14 -4.32 15.29
N SER A 89 12.08 -3.51 14.78
CA SER A 89 12.59 -2.33 15.47
C SER A 89 11.50 -1.27 15.66
N GLN A 90 10.72 -0.96 14.62
CA GLN A 90 9.70 0.09 14.71
C GLN A 90 8.47 -0.34 15.51
N LEU A 91 8.07 -1.60 15.45
CA LEU A 91 7.01 -2.14 16.29
C LEU A 91 7.42 -2.15 17.77
N ALA A 92 8.68 -2.49 18.08
CA ALA A 92 9.21 -2.40 19.43
C ALA A 92 9.27 -0.95 19.94
N ALA A 93 9.70 0.00 19.10
CA ALA A 93 9.71 1.43 19.43
C ALA A 93 8.29 1.98 19.67
N ALA A 94 7.32 1.63 18.82
CA ALA A 94 5.93 2.01 19.01
C ALA A 94 5.32 1.40 20.28
N SER A 95 5.62 0.13 20.58
CA SER A 95 5.16 -0.53 21.82
C SER A 95 5.74 0.15 23.07
N ALA A 96 7.01 0.57 23.02
CA ALA A 96 7.66 1.31 24.11
C ALA A 96 7.11 2.74 24.31
N ALA A 97 6.61 3.37 23.24
CA ALA A 97 5.92 4.66 23.30
C ALA A 97 4.44 4.55 23.76
N GLY A 98 3.90 3.34 23.77
CA GLY A 98 2.47 3.05 23.95
C GLY A 98 1.76 2.92 22.60
N LEU A 99 0.91 1.90 22.47
CA LEU A 99 0.15 1.65 21.26
C LEU A 99 -1.17 2.42 21.25
N PRO A 100 -1.50 3.17 20.18
CA PRO A 100 -2.86 3.65 19.93
C PRO A 100 -3.80 2.46 19.81
N SER A 101 -4.88 2.42 20.59
CA SER A 101 -5.88 1.37 20.45
C SER A 101 -6.86 1.71 19.32
N ALA A 102 -7.31 0.69 18.59
CA ALA A 102 -8.56 0.81 17.86
C ALA A 102 -9.72 1.21 18.80
N ALA A 103 -10.78 1.79 18.26
CA ALA A 103 -12.02 2.02 18.99
C ALA A 103 -12.75 0.68 19.28
N ALA A 104 -13.79 0.74 20.12
CA ALA A 104 -14.55 -0.44 20.52
C ALA A 104 -15.25 -1.15 19.34
N ASP A 105 -15.62 -0.38 18.30
CA ASP A 105 -16.17 -0.91 17.05
C ASP A 105 -15.11 -1.53 16.13
N GLY A 106 -13.81 -1.35 16.43
CA GLY A 106 -12.65 -1.77 15.67
C GLY A 106 -12.07 -0.73 14.70
N SER A 107 -12.59 0.51 14.69
CA SER A 107 -12.08 1.56 13.80
C SER A 107 -10.73 2.13 14.26
N VAL A 108 -9.87 2.46 13.30
CA VAL A 108 -8.55 3.10 13.50
C VAL A 108 -8.55 4.41 12.75
N THR A 109 -8.39 5.52 13.47
CA THR A 109 -8.37 6.88 12.90
C THR A 109 -6.93 7.34 12.68
N MET A 110 -6.62 7.73 11.44
CA MET A 110 -5.29 8.13 11.00
C MET A 110 -5.32 9.52 10.34
N THR A 111 -4.25 10.28 10.56
CA THR A 111 -3.95 11.50 9.79
C THR A 111 -3.02 11.12 8.65
N LEU A 112 -3.54 11.14 7.42
CA LEU A 112 -2.72 11.01 6.23
C LEU A 112 -2.32 12.40 5.73
N HIS A 113 -1.02 12.63 5.62
CA HIS A 113 -0.47 13.82 4.98
C HIS A 113 -0.20 13.54 3.50
N GLN A 114 -0.94 14.20 2.61
CA GLN A 114 -0.67 14.24 1.19
C GLN A 114 0.31 15.39 0.91
N VAL A 115 1.54 15.06 0.52
CA VAL A 115 2.58 16.06 0.20
C VAL A 115 2.25 16.77 -1.12
N ASN A 116 1.79 16.02 -2.13
CA ASN A 116 1.54 16.47 -3.50
C ASN A 116 0.74 15.43 -4.31
N GLN A 117 0.66 15.58 -5.64
CA GLN A 117 -0.49 15.12 -6.43
C GLN A 117 -0.82 13.62 -6.37
N ASP A 118 0.15 12.72 -6.50
CA ASP A 118 -0.11 11.26 -6.47
C ASP A 118 -0.08 10.62 -5.06
N GLY A 119 -0.01 11.45 -4.02
CA GLY A 119 -0.19 11.05 -2.62
C GLY A 119 -1.65 10.99 -2.16
N ALA A 120 -2.60 10.98 -3.09
CA ALA A 120 -4.02 11.05 -2.81
C ALA A 120 -4.66 9.65 -2.72
N GLY A 121 -5.96 9.60 -2.47
CA GLY A 121 -6.71 8.33 -2.41
C GLY A 121 -7.26 7.82 -3.76
N PRO A 122 -8.13 6.79 -3.73
CA PRO A 122 -8.53 6.03 -2.53
C PRO A 122 -7.38 5.16 -2.00
N TYR A 123 -7.29 4.99 -0.68
CA TYR A 123 -6.35 4.07 -0.05
C TYR A 123 -6.98 2.67 0.13
N THR A 124 -6.18 1.62 0.04
CA THR A 124 -6.51 0.30 0.57
C THR A 124 -5.70 0.05 1.83
N CYS A 125 -6.32 -0.58 2.83
CA CYS A 125 -5.66 -0.95 4.08
C CYS A 125 -5.78 -2.45 4.31
N ASP A 126 -4.74 -3.05 4.86
CA ASP A 126 -4.75 -4.42 5.37
C ASP A 126 -4.08 -4.48 6.76
N VAL A 127 -4.41 -5.51 7.53
CA VAL A 127 -4.00 -5.64 8.94
C VAL A 127 -3.38 -7.00 9.18
N SER A 128 -2.26 -6.99 9.88
CA SER A 128 -1.55 -8.16 10.37
C SER A 128 -1.58 -8.17 11.90
N GLY A 129 -2.12 -9.24 12.49
CA GLY A 129 -2.01 -9.49 13.93
C GLY A 129 -0.68 -10.12 14.34
N ASP A 130 0.05 -10.70 13.38
CA ASP A 130 1.20 -11.60 13.59
C ASP A 130 2.57 -10.97 13.23
N GLY A 131 2.67 -9.64 13.24
CA GLY A 131 3.94 -8.91 13.08
C GLY A 131 4.37 -8.72 11.63
N GLY A 132 3.42 -8.80 10.70
CA GLY A 132 3.63 -8.59 9.27
C GLY A 132 3.78 -9.87 8.45
N ASN A 133 3.46 -11.04 9.02
CA ASN A 133 3.59 -12.32 8.30
C ASN A 133 2.35 -12.62 7.44
N THR A 134 1.15 -12.44 7.98
CA THR A 134 -0.13 -12.52 7.25
C THR A 134 -0.90 -11.21 7.32
N PHE A 135 -1.60 -10.87 6.24
CA PHE A 135 -2.40 -9.65 6.14
C PHE A 135 -3.83 -9.98 5.72
N GLN A 136 -4.81 -9.42 6.42
CA GLN A 136 -6.24 -9.52 6.13
C GLN A 136 -6.77 -8.13 5.74
N ALA A 137 -7.66 -8.06 4.75
CA ALA A 137 -8.15 -6.77 4.24
C ALA A 137 -8.98 -6.01 5.29
N ALA A 138 -8.68 -4.73 5.48
CA ALA A 138 -9.45 -3.81 6.33
C ALA A 138 -10.42 -2.98 5.47
N THR A 139 -11.59 -2.65 6.00
CA THR A 139 -12.57 -1.81 5.29
C THR A 139 -12.27 -0.34 5.56
N VAL A 140 -11.97 0.44 4.52
CA VAL A 140 -11.75 1.88 4.69
C VAL A 140 -13.10 2.60 4.70
N THR A 141 -13.47 3.16 5.85
CA THR A 141 -14.78 3.79 6.11
C THR A 141 -14.77 5.29 5.84
N GLN A 142 -13.62 5.96 6.00
CA GLN A 142 -13.39 7.32 5.54
C GLN A 142 -12.15 7.38 4.65
N GLN A 143 -12.34 7.81 3.41
CA GLN A 143 -11.28 7.86 2.41
C GLN A 143 -10.62 9.24 2.29
N VAL A 144 -9.35 9.22 1.92
CA VAL A 144 -8.62 10.39 1.42
C VAL A 144 -9.15 10.72 0.01
N PRO A 145 -9.47 11.99 -0.31
CA PRO A 145 -9.93 12.36 -1.65
C PRO A 145 -8.90 12.02 -2.74
N GLY A 146 -9.36 11.61 -3.91
CA GLY A 146 -8.51 11.34 -5.06
C GLY A 146 -9.10 10.34 -6.04
N LYS A 147 -8.46 10.17 -7.19
CA LYS A 147 -8.81 9.18 -8.21
C LYS A 147 -7.54 8.53 -8.74
N PHE A 148 -7.43 7.21 -8.64
CA PHE A 148 -6.22 6.45 -8.98
C PHE A 148 -4.95 6.93 -8.25
N GLY A 149 -5.09 7.40 -7.00
CA GLY A 149 -4.01 7.99 -6.22
C GLY A 149 -3.79 9.48 -6.48
N LEU A 150 -4.49 10.10 -7.44
CA LEU A 150 -4.24 11.48 -7.88
C LEU A 150 -5.26 12.49 -7.31
N SER A 151 -4.78 13.64 -6.84
CA SER A 151 -5.57 14.86 -6.59
C SER A 151 -4.73 16.13 -6.84
N LEU A 152 -5.32 17.31 -6.67
CA LEU A 152 -4.60 18.59 -6.76
C LEU A 152 -4.10 19.11 -5.40
N ALA A 153 -4.35 18.39 -4.31
CA ALA A 153 -3.94 18.79 -2.96
C ALA A 153 -2.41 18.70 -2.79
N LYS A 154 -1.89 19.52 -1.86
CA LYS A 154 -0.46 19.72 -1.59
C LYS A 154 -0.28 20.08 -0.13
N ALA A 155 0.72 19.53 0.55
CA ALA A 155 0.98 19.73 1.97
C ALA A 155 -0.30 19.67 2.84
N THR A 156 -1.22 18.75 2.53
CA THR A 156 -2.58 18.73 3.10
C THR A 156 -2.79 17.49 3.96
N ASN A 157 -3.32 17.68 5.17
CA ASN A 157 -3.75 16.57 6.02
C ASN A 157 -5.19 16.17 5.71
N PHE A 158 -5.43 14.87 5.61
CA PHE A 158 -6.75 14.25 5.45
C PHE A 158 -6.95 13.16 6.51
N THR A 159 -8.18 13.00 6.99
CA THR A 159 -8.54 11.87 7.84
C THR A 159 -8.71 10.62 6.99
N LEU A 160 -8.03 9.54 7.38
CA LEU A 160 -8.21 8.19 6.86
C LEU A 160 -8.72 7.32 8.02
N VAL A 161 -9.89 6.71 7.88
CA VAL A 161 -10.43 5.78 8.90
C VAL A 161 -10.55 4.40 8.28
N ALA A 162 -9.95 3.40 8.93
CA ALA A 162 -9.99 2.02 8.49
C ALA A 162 -10.43 1.10 9.63
N GLN A 163 -11.32 0.17 9.28
CA GLN A 163 -11.93 -0.80 10.17
C GLN A 163 -11.09 -2.07 10.24
N MET A 164 -10.65 -2.43 11.45
CA MET A 164 -9.95 -3.69 11.70
C MET A 164 -10.81 -4.89 11.25
N PRO A 165 -10.23 -5.97 10.70
CA PRO A 165 -10.97 -7.19 10.37
C PRO A 165 -11.64 -7.78 11.63
N ALA A 166 -12.88 -8.24 11.49
CA ALA A 166 -13.66 -8.81 12.61
C ALA A 166 -12.90 -9.98 13.26
N GLY A 167 -12.83 -9.98 14.59
CA GLY A 167 -12.08 -10.99 15.35
C GLY A 167 -10.55 -10.93 15.22
N MET A 168 -9.97 -9.93 14.55
CA MET A 168 -8.51 -9.75 14.46
C MET A 168 -7.90 -9.62 15.87
N ALA A 169 -7.04 -10.57 16.24
CA ALA A 169 -6.27 -10.54 17.47
C ALA A 169 -4.86 -10.00 17.21
N CYS A 170 -4.49 -8.96 17.96
CA CYS A 170 -3.15 -8.39 17.94
C CYS A 170 -2.24 -9.21 18.85
N THR A 171 -1.24 -9.89 18.28
CA THR A 171 -0.33 -10.80 18.99
C THR A 171 1.15 -10.52 18.74
N ALA A 172 1.46 -9.42 18.03
CA ALA A 172 2.81 -9.03 17.69
C ALA A 172 3.43 -8.06 18.71
N GLY A 173 4.69 -7.70 18.46
CA GLY A 173 5.46 -6.78 19.30
C GLY A 173 6.04 -7.46 20.55
N PRO A 174 6.88 -6.74 21.31
CA PRO A 174 7.52 -7.26 22.53
C PRO A 174 6.52 -7.58 23.66
N THR A 175 5.34 -6.95 23.62
CA THR A 175 4.25 -7.07 24.60
C THR A 175 3.14 -8.05 24.17
N GLY A 176 3.14 -8.51 22.92
CA GLY A 176 2.17 -9.48 22.41
C GLY A 176 0.75 -8.95 22.23
N ASP A 177 0.58 -7.64 22.08
CA ASP A 177 -0.70 -6.92 21.98
C ASP A 177 -0.80 -6.01 20.74
N ALA A 178 0.19 -6.07 19.83
CA ALA A 178 0.29 -5.19 18.68
C ALA A 178 -0.21 -5.83 17.38
N CYS A 179 -0.91 -5.04 16.58
CA CYS A 179 -1.18 -5.28 15.17
C CYS A 179 -0.42 -4.26 14.32
N ILE A 180 -0.15 -4.63 13.07
CA ILE A 180 0.32 -3.71 12.04
C ILE A 180 -0.82 -3.49 11.06
N MET A 181 -1.36 -2.27 11.01
CA MET A 181 -2.21 -1.83 9.91
C MET A 181 -1.34 -1.18 8.85
N ARG A 182 -1.57 -1.50 7.58
CA ARG A 182 -0.77 -1.03 6.45
C ARG A 182 -1.70 -0.48 5.37
N CYS A 183 -1.64 0.83 5.19
CA CYS A 183 -2.44 1.53 4.19
C CYS A 183 -1.57 2.01 3.03
N ARG A 184 -2.07 1.88 1.80
CA ARG A 184 -1.39 2.31 0.58
C ARG A 184 -2.38 2.81 -0.48
N ASN A 185 -1.97 3.72 -1.35
CA ASN A 185 -2.77 4.14 -2.50
C ASN A 185 -2.40 3.36 -3.78
N PRO A 186 -3.13 3.51 -4.90
CA PRO A 186 -2.86 2.80 -6.15
C PRO A 186 -1.95 3.56 -7.12
N ALA A 187 -1.16 4.54 -6.66
CA ALA A 187 -0.36 5.40 -7.54
C ALA A 187 0.68 4.58 -8.33
N LEU A 188 0.81 4.89 -9.64
CA LEU A 188 1.71 4.16 -10.55
C LEU A 188 3.19 4.42 -10.27
N ALA A 189 3.53 5.59 -9.74
CA ALA A 189 4.88 5.90 -9.25
C ALA A 189 5.30 4.98 -8.07
N GLY A 190 4.32 4.38 -7.40
CA GLY A 190 4.47 3.40 -6.34
C GLY A 190 3.29 3.52 -5.37
N PRO A 191 2.76 2.44 -4.81
CA PRO A 191 1.80 2.55 -3.72
C PRO A 191 2.45 3.27 -2.53
N PHE A 192 2.02 4.50 -2.27
CA PHE A 192 2.50 5.33 -1.17
C PHE A 192 1.58 5.17 0.04
N GLY A 193 2.15 5.26 1.24
CA GLY A 193 1.40 5.21 2.50
C GLY A 193 2.32 4.90 3.67
N SER A 194 1.83 4.12 4.63
CA SER A 194 2.60 3.67 5.79
C SER A 194 2.06 2.37 6.36
N CYS A 195 2.91 1.66 7.10
CA CYS A 195 2.45 0.84 8.21
C CYS A 195 2.27 1.71 9.46
N VAL A 196 1.36 1.33 10.35
CA VAL A 196 1.18 1.86 11.70
C VAL A 196 1.06 0.69 12.67
N ALA A 197 1.53 0.88 13.90
CA ALA A 197 1.29 -0.06 14.99
C ALA A 197 0.06 0.39 15.78
N VAL A 198 -0.85 -0.53 16.07
CA VAL A 198 -2.06 -0.31 16.88
C VAL A 198 -2.33 -1.52 17.78
N SER A 199 -3.05 -1.33 18.88
CA SER A 199 -3.58 -2.43 19.69
C SER A 199 -5.09 -2.62 19.46
N ASN A 200 -5.63 -3.76 19.91
CA ASN A 200 -7.07 -3.96 19.92
C ASN A 200 -7.78 -2.94 20.85
N GLY A 201 -9.00 -2.55 20.49
CA GLY A 201 -9.85 -1.75 21.38
C GLY A 201 -10.36 -2.55 22.59
N SER A 202 -10.55 -1.87 23.71
CA SER A 202 -11.16 -2.44 24.93
C SER A 202 -12.61 -2.83 24.67
N GLY A 203 -12.84 -4.12 24.39
CA GLY A 203 -14.15 -4.67 24.02
C GLY A 203 -14.06 -5.84 23.04
N GLY A 204 -12.96 -5.94 22.28
CA GLY A 204 -12.78 -6.92 21.21
C GLY A 204 -13.58 -6.53 19.96
N ASN A 205 -12.96 -6.65 18.79
CA ASN A 205 -13.56 -6.26 17.51
C ASN A 205 -14.63 -7.28 17.08
N THR A 206 -15.77 -7.25 17.76
CA THR A 206 -16.90 -8.20 17.63
C THR A 206 -17.96 -7.74 16.65
N THR A 207 -17.78 -6.57 16.02
CA THR A 207 -18.64 -6.07 14.96
C THR A 207 -18.64 -7.08 13.81
N ALA A 208 -19.77 -7.80 13.66
CA ALA A 208 -19.98 -8.69 12.53
C ALA A 208 -19.78 -7.91 11.23
N ALA A 209 -19.13 -8.53 10.24
CA ALA A 209 -19.06 -7.96 8.91
C ALA A 209 -20.49 -7.61 8.46
N ALA A 210 -20.70 -6.36 8.04
CA ALA A 210 -22.01 -5.92 7.58
C ALA A 210 -22.45 -6.84 6.44
N ALA A 211 -23.43 -7.70 6.71
CA ALA A 211 -24.03 -8.53 5.69
C ALA A 211 -24.61 -7.58 4.64
N THR A 212 -24.16 -7.71 3.40
CA THR A 212 -24.86 -7.11 2.26
C THR A 212 -26.24 -7.73 2.21
N ASP A 213 -27.22 -7.00 2.74
CA ASP A 213 -28.62 -7.38 2.69
C ASP A 213 -29.10 -7.33 1.24
N ALA A 214 -29.08 -8.49 0.60
CA ALA A 214 -29.71 -8.72 -0.68
C ALA A 214 -31.22 -8.96 -0.46
N SER A 215 -31.92 -7.93 0.00
CA SER A 215 -33.37 -7.98 0.17
C SER A 215 -34.06 -7.82 -1.19
N THR A 216 -34.49 -8.94 -1.75
CA THR A 216 -35.32 -8.98 -2.96
C THR A 216 -36.71 -8.44 -2.67
N ASP A 217 -37.06 -7.37 -3.38
CA ASP A 217 -38.39 -6.78 -3.43
C ASP A 217 -39.48 -7.84 -3.71
N THR A 218 -40.43 -7.97 -2.79
CA THR A 218 -41.67 -8.74 -3.02
C THR A 218 -42.86 -7.99 -2.41
N VAL A 219 -43.76 -7.56 -3.29
CA VAL A 219 -44.87 -6.66 -2.96
C VAL A 219 -46.10 -7.44 -2.48
N ALA A 220 -46.67 -7.06 -1.35
CA ALA A 220 -48.06 -7.36 -1.00
C ALA A 220 -48.67 -6.26 -0.11
N ALA A 221 -49.64 -5.53 -0.67
CA ALA A 221 -50.52 -4.61 0.06
C ALA A 221 -51.62 -5.40 0.81
N ALA A 222 -52.52 -4.86 1.65
CA ALA A 222 -52.98 -3.51 1.98
C ALA A 222 -53.59 -3.54 3.42
N ALA A 223 -54.29 -2.57 4.03
CA ALA A 223 -54.87 -1.28 3.60
C ALA A 223 -55.20 -0.38 4.82
N ALA A 224 -55.35 0.94 4.59
CA ALA A 224 -56.24 1.91 5.30
C ALA A 224 -56.05 2.16 6.83
N ALA A 225 -56.20 3.35 7.42
CA ALA A 225 -56.31 4.77 6.98
C ALA A 225 -55.98 5.65 8.24
N THR A 226 -55.94 6.99 8.30
CA THR A 226 -56.48 8.09 7.45
C THR A 226 -55.55 9.34 7.51
N GLU A 227 -55.95 10.40 6.81
CA GLU A 227 -55.40 11.77 6.68
C GLU A 227 -55.42 12.61 8.00
N THR A 228 -54.86 13.83 8.14
CA THR A 228 -55.00 15.04 7.26
C THR A 228 -53.89 16.11 7.41
N GLY A 229 -53.62 16.86 6.31
CA GLY A 229 -52.90 18.15 6.25
C GLY A 229 -51.50 18.08 5.60
N ALA A 230 -51.25 18.33 4.30
CA ALA A 230 -51.58 19.47 3.41
C ALA A 230 -51.05 20.83 3.94
N ALA A 231 -50.36 21.70 3.19
CA ALA A 231 -49.65 21.66 1.88
C ALA A 231 -48.63 22.86 1.88
N ALA A 232 -47.82 23.22 0.86
CA ALA A 232 -47.59 22.82 -0.54
C ALA A 232 -46.10 23.12 -0.89
N ALA A 233 -45.34 22.28 -1.61
CA ALA A 233 -45.20 22.18 -3.07
C ALA A 233 -44.59 23.40 -3.81
N ALA A 234 -43.33 23.25 -4.24
CA ALA A 234 -42.81 23.78 -5.51
C ALA A 234 -41.75 22.79 -6.01
N ALA A 235 -41.88 22.32 -7.25
CA ALA A 235 -41.01 21.29 -7.84
C ALA A 235 -40.37 21.82 -9.11
N GLU A 236 -39.15 21.36 -9.41
CA GLU A 236 -38.68 21.21 -10.79
C GLU A 236 -38.04 19.83 -11.00
N THR A 237 -38.21 19.31 -12.21
CA THR A 237 -37.99 17.92 -12.60
C THR A 237 -36.65 17.78 -13.35
N PRO A 238 -35.91 16.66 -13.22
CA PRO A 238 -34.53 16.57 -13.73
C PRO A 238 -34.43 16.37 -15.25
N ALA A 239 -33.39 16.95 -15.85
CA ALA A 239 -33.08 16.78 -17.28
C ALA A 239 -32.07 15.63 -17.52
N ALA A 240 -32.60 14.56 -18.12
CA ALA A 240 -32.03 13.56 -19.03
C ALA A 240 -30.50 13.35 -19.16
N ALA A 241 -30.13 12.07 -19.29
CA ALA A 241 -28.79 11.59 -19.63
C ALA A 241 -28.66 11.14 -21.12
N ALA A 242 -27.43 10.78 -21.51
CA ALA A 242 -27.06 9.98 -22.69
C ALA A 242 -27.00 10.75 -24.04
N PRO A 243 -26.25 10.27 -25.07
CA PRO A 243 -25.76 8.90 -25.25
C PRO A 243 -24.23 8.70 -25.33
N ALA A 244 -23.84 7.44 -25.18
CA ALA A 244 -22.53 6.92 -25.52
C ALA A 244 -22.35 6.79 -27.05
N ALA A 245 -21.09 6.85 -27.51
CA ALA A 245 -20.71 6.42 -28.86
C ALA A 245 -19.87 5.13 -28.75
N ALA A 246 -20.32 4.07 -29.40
CA ALA A 246 -19.59 2.82 -29.55
C ALA A 246 -19.18 2.63 -31.02
N ALA A 247 -17.96 2.15 -31.25
CA ALA A 247 -17.55 1.56 -32.51
C ALA A 247 -16.51 0.46 -32.24
N ALA A 248 -16.74 -0.72 -32.81
CA ALA A 248 -15.90 -1.91 -32.70
C ALA A 248 -15.25 -2.19 -34.08
N PRO A 249 -14.93 -3.45 -34.44
CA PRO A 249 -13.85 -4.29 -33.94
C PRO A 249 -12.75 -4.50 -35.02
N ALA A 250 -11.67 -5.21 -34.67
CA ALA A 250 -10.78 -5.83 -35.67
C ALA A 250 -10.52 -7.30 -35.31
N ALA A 251 -10.77 -8.20 -36.26
CA ALA A 251 -10.65 -9.65 -36.09
C ALA A 251 -9.28 -10.17 -36.57
N GLY A 252 -8.87 -11.32 -36.03
CA GLY A 252 -7.49 -11.82 -36.10
C GLY A 252 -6.98 -12.36 -37.44
N ALA A 253 -5.68 -12.65 -37.41
CA ALA A 253 -4.99 -13.63 -38.25
C ALA A 253 -3.93 -14.32 -37.36
N GLY A 254 -3.69 -15.62 -37.56
CA GLY A 254 -2.94 -16.46 -36.62
C GLY A 254 -1.61 -17.01 -37.13
N ALA A 255 -0.97 -17.79 -36.25
CA ALA A 255 0.10 -18.77 -36.49
C ALA A 255 1.39 -18.30 -37.22
N GLY A 256 2.47 -18.15 -36.44
CA GLY A 256 3.84 -18.11 -36.93
C GLY A 256 4.82 -18.55 -35.84
N ALA A 257 5.38 -19.76 -35.95
CA ALA A 257 6.33 -20.28 -34.97
C ALA A 257 7.75 -19.78 -35.26
N ALA A 258 8.39 -19.14 -34.28
CA ALA A 258 9.82 -18.85 -34.29
C ALA A 258 10.36 -18.82 -32.85
N GLY A 259 11.42 -19.57 -32.57
CA GLY A 259 12.02 -19.66 -31.24
C GLY A 259 12.79 -18.40 -30.85
N GLY A 260 12.60 -17.95 -29.60
CA GLY A 260 13.30 -16.82 -28.98
C GLY A 260 14.08 -17.23 -27.72
N PRO A 261 14.85 -16.31 -27.10
CA PRO A 261 16.24 -16.53 -26.70
C PRO A 261 16.49 -17.40 -25.45
N LEU A 262 15.46 -18.08 -24.92
CA LEU A 262 15.56 -18.92 -23.72
C LEU A 262 16.32 -20.25 -23.94
N ALA A 263 16.42 -20.72 -25.19
CA ALA A 263 17.17 -21.94 -25.51
C ALA A 263 18.71 -21.76 -25.39
N ASP A 264 19.24 -20.58 -25.67
CA ASP A 264 20.68 -20.32 -25.79
C ASP A 264 21.36 -20.15 -24.40
N VAL A 265 20.63 -19.61 -23.42
CA VAL A 265 21.10 -19.53 -22.03
C VAL A 265 21.25 -20.92 -21.39
N ALA A 266 20.34 -21.85 -21.70
CA ALA A 266 20.36 -23.21 -21.19
C ALA A 266 21.55 -24.05 -21.71
N GLN A 267 22.08 -23.70 -22.88
CA GLN A 267 23.23 -24.39 -23.47
C GLN A 267 24.56 -23.91 -22.88
N LYS A 268 24.62 -22.65 -22.42
CA LYS A 268 25.83 -22.03 -21.84
C LYS A 268 26.14 -22.44 -20.38
N LEU A 269 25.17 -23.02 -19.67
CA LEU A 269 25.35 -23.53 -18.29
C LEU A 269 25.83 -25.00 -18.22
N LYS A 270 25.74 -25.78 -19.30
CA LYS A 270 26.17 -27.20 -19.31
C LYS A 270 27.69 -27.40 -19.39
N GLY A 271 28.48 -26.33 -19.57
CA GLY A 271 29.94 -26.38 -19.68
C GLY A 271 30.73 -26.31 -18.36
N LEU A 272 30.11 -25.93 -17.24
CA LEU A 272 30.81 -25.65 -15.97
C LEU A 272 30.90 -26.88 -15.04
N LYS A 273 31.48 -27.98 -15.54
CA LYS A 273 31.95 -29.08 -14.68
C LYS A 273 33.36 -28.74 -14.15
N GLY A 274 33.47 -28.21 -12.92
CA GLY A 274 34.79 -28.02 -12.30
C GLY A 274 34.90 -27.12 -11.06
N LEU A 275 33.87 -26.36 -10.67
CA LEU A 275 33.97 -25.47 -9.51
C LEU A 275 33.58 -26.19 -8.21
N LYS A 276 34.60 -26.59 -7.43
CA LYS A 276 34.43 -27.02 -6.03
C LYS A 276 33.95 -25.84 -5.18
N ALA A 277 32.79 -25.98 -4.55
CA ALA A 277 32.20 -24.93 -3.72
C ALA A 277 32.88 -24.89 -2.34
N LYS A 278 33.65 -23.83 -2.06
CA LYS A 278 34.23 -23.60 -0.73
C LYS A 278 33.15 -23.17 0.26
N ARG A 279 33.06 -23.87 1.39
CA ARG A 279 32.05 -23.60 2.43
C ARG A 279 32.64 -22.64 3.47
N HIS A 280 32.11 -21.43 3.57
CA HIS A 280 32.46 -20.51 4.66
C HIS A 280 31.76 -20.94 5.95
N ILE A 281 32.54 -21.19 7.02
CA ILE A 281 32.04 -21.52 8.35
C ILE A 281 32.54 -20.45 9.32
N VAL A 282 31.63 -19.89 10.12
CA VAL A 282 31.96 -18.90 11.17
C VAL A 282 31.63 -19.52 12.52
N SER A 283 32.65 -19.92 13.27
CA SER A 283 32.49 -20.40 14.65
C SER A 283 32.56 -19.23 15.64
N ARG A 284 31.60 -19.15 16.57
CA ARG A 284 31.67 -18.29 17.75
C ARG A 284 31.99 -19.14 18.97
N ILE A 285 33.26 -19.15 19.37
CA ILE A 285 33.67 -19.57 20.72
C ILE A 285 33.73 -18.30 21.57
N ALA A 286 33.06 -18.33 22.74
CA ALA A 286 33.03 -17.17 23.64
C ALA A 286 34.45 -16.84 24.14
N GLY A 287 34.88 -15.58 23.95
CA GLY A 287 36.04 -15.00 24.65
C GLY A 287 37.27 -14.61 23.81
N LYS A 288 37.43 -15.03 22.54
CA LYS A 288 38.52 -14.55 21.66
C LYS A 288 38.07 -14.27 20.22
N ARG A 289 38.79 -13.37 19.55
CA ARG A 289 38.46 -12.81 18.22
C ARG A 289 38.29 -13.90 17.16
N SER A 290 37.25 -13.80 16.35
CA SER A 290 36.95 -14.70 15.24
C SER A 290 38.00 -14.63 14.13
N GLY A 291 38.62 -15.77 13.81
CA GLY A 291 39.46 -15.94 12.62
C GLY A 291 38.68 -16.58 11.47
N HIS A 292 38.95 -16.15 10.24
CA HIS A 292 38.42 -16.77 9.03
C HIS A 292 39.36 -17.87 8.54
N TRP A 293 38.81 -19.03 8.20
CA TRP A 293 39.53 -20.16 7.61
C TRP A 293 38.83 -20.62 6.33
N LEU A 294 39.60 -20.98 5.31
CA LEU A 294 39.11 -21.54 4.05
C LEU A 294 39.52 -23.00 3.99
N ASP A 295 38.55 -23.91 4.09
CA ASP A 295 38.79 -25.34 3.92
C ASP A 295 38.72 -25.72 2.43
N ASN A 296 39.59 -26.63 2.01
CA ASN A 296 39.73 -27.12 0.63
C ASN A 296 39.48 -28.64 0.62
N GLN A 297 38.22 -29.02 0.41
CA GLN A 297 37.81 -30.39 0.05
C GLN A 297 37.53 -30.47 -1.45
#